data_AF-A0A532UW48-F1
#
_entry.id   AF-A0A532UW48-F1
#
_cell.length_a   1.000
_cell.length_b   1.000
_cell.length_c   1.000
_cell.angle_alpha   90.00
_cell.angle_beta   90.00
_cell.angle_gamma   90.00
#
_symmetry.space_group_name_H-M   'P 1'
#
loop_
_entity.id
_entity.type
_entity.pdbx_description
1 polymer ?
#
loop_
_entity_poly.entity_id
_entity_poly.type
_entity_poly.pdbx_seq_one_letter_code
_entity_poly.pdbx_strand_id
1 'polypeptide(L)'
;MKKSCVNLVVAVLVFIVYLAGCARNEPPVIDRFVTDPASDTLVTTGDTVKIVCEASDPDGDLLAYEFEADGGTFTESQDSAVILWIAPDQSGIFHIICTVSDGDTLHEVADTLVIDVQNYFPMAVGNRWSYESRLFTDTIKLEITVTHSNDLGDGRIEWHIKRDFEASAGNIADDTFSYYTVVGDSVFSHEVLFNLKYLDYLPLLMPLWVTKTWNADEDIATGTVEEKDTVGTDGGIFFNCMRIELRDLDNGEQNRTLWVAPDVGIIKQMVPLSFGSIEFSLVEYEVE
;
A
#
# COMPACT_ATOMS: atom_id res chain seq x y z
N MET A 1 11.97 -66.36 -46.89
CA MET A 1 12.76 -65.38 -46.12
C MET A 1 11.98 -64.07 -46.06
N LYS A 2 11.34 -63.71 -44.92
CA LYS A 2 10.74 -62.36 -44.67
C LYS A 2 10.04 -62.19 -43.30
N LYS A 3 9.91 -63.23 -42.47
CA LYS A 3 9.24 -63.15 -41.15
C LYS A 3 10.13 -62.67 -39.99
N SER A 4 11.46 -62.66 -40.16
CA SER A 4 12.40 -62.30 -39.08
C SER A 4 12.56 -60.79 -38.84
N CYS A 5 12.48 -59.95 -39.89
CA CYS A 5 12.59 -58.49 -39.72
C CYS A 5 11.34 -57.88 -39.07
N VAL A 6 10.15 -58.43 -39.32
CA VAL A 6 8.89 -57.90 -38.76
C VAL A 6 8.84 -58.10 -37.24
N ASN A 7 9.25 -59.27 -36.73
CA ASN A 7 9.31 -59.51 -35.29
C ASN A 7 10.39 -58.66 -34.59
N LEU A 8 11.51 -58.36 -35.27
CA LEU A 8 12.55 -57.49 -34.72
C LEU A 8 12.10 -56.02 -34.65
N VAL A 9 11.43 -55.52 -35.70
CA VAL A 9 10.89 -54.16 -35.72
C VAL A 9 9.77 -53.98 -34.70
N VAL A 10 8.88 -54.97 -34.54
CA VAL A 10 7.84 -54.95 -33.50
C VAL A 10 8.45 -55.04 -32.10
N ALA A 11 9.46 -55.89 -31.89
CA ALA A 11 10.15 -55.98 -30.60
C ALA A 11 10.90 -54.69 -30.26
N VAL A 12 11.54 -54.04 -31.23
CA VAL A 12 12.22 -52.74 -31.05
C VAL A 12 11.22 -51.62 -30.79
N LEU A 13 10.09 -51.57 -31.51
CA LEU A 13 9.02 -50.60 -31.23
C LEU A 13 8.39 -50.82 -29.85
N VAL A 14 8.13 -52.07 -29.47
CA VAL A 14 7.62 -52.40 -28.12
C VAL A 14 8.65 -52.05 -27.05
N PHE A 15 9.95 -52.24 -27.30
CA PHE A 15 11.04 -51.90 -26.38
C PHE A 15 11.27 -50.39 -26.29
N ILE A 16 11.15 -49.64 -27.39
CA ILE A 16 11.18 -48.16 -27.41
C ILE A 16 9.93 -47.59 -26.70
N VAL A 17 8.76 -48.18 -26.88
CA VAL A 17 7.54 -47.83 -26.13
C VAL A 17 7.67 -48.20 -24.65
N TYR A 18 8.32 -49.31 -24.31
CA TYR A 18 8.62 -49.69 -22.92
C TYR A 18 9.66 -48.76 -22.26
N LEU A 19 10.65 -48.30 -23.02
CA LEU A 19 11.65 -47.34 -22.55
C LEU A 19 11.10 -45.90 -22.49
N ALA A 20 10.08 -45.57 -23.28
CA ALA A 20 9.38 -44.29 -23.23
C ALA A 20 8.28 -44.24 -22.15
N GLY A 21 7.97 -45.37 -21.49
CA GLY A 21 6.78 -45.53 -20.64
C GLY A 21 7.00 -45.47 -19.13
N CYS A 22 8.18 -45.08 -18.64
CA CYS A 22 8.46 -44.91 -17.20
C CYS A 22 9.51 -43.79 -16.98
N ALA A 23 9.30 -42.60 -17.55
CA ALA A 23 9.86 -41.42 -16.90
C ALA A 23 9.10 -41.25 -15.58
N ARG A 24 9.82 -41.15 -14.47
CA ARG A 24 9.20 -40.82 -13.19
C ARG A 24 8.89 -39.33 -13.25
N ASN A 25 7.63 -38.95 -13.04
CA ASN A 25 7.21 -37.55 -12.97
C ASN A 25 8.11 -36.77 -11.99
N GLU A 26 8.66 -35.66 -12.44
CA GLU A 26 9.41 -34.69 -11.65
C GLU A 26 8.44 -33.60 -11.15
N PRO A 27 8.58 -33.15 -9.89
CA PRO A 27 7.68 -32.15 -9.35
C PRO A 27 7.84 -30.78 -10.05
N PRO A 28 6.78 -29.95 -10.07
CA PRO A 28 6.88 -28.56 -10.49
C PRO A 28 7.83 -27.76 -9.62
N VAL A 29 8.30 -26.64 -10.15
CA VAL A 29 9.21 -25.70 -9.50
C VAL A 29 8.63 -24.30 -9.57
N ILE A 30 8.54 -23.61 -8.42
CA ILE A 30 8.24 -22.17 -8.37
C ILE A 30 9.54 -21.42 -8.66
N ASP A 31 9.58 -20.76 -9.82
CA ASP A 31 10.73 -19.98 -10.30
C ASP A 31 10.76 -18.57 -9.69
N ARG A 32 9.58 -17.96 -9.48
CA ARG A 32 9.43 -16.61 -8.94
C ARG A 32 8.07 -16.41 -8.28
N PHE A 33 8.05 -15.91 -7.05
CA PHE A 33 6.81 -15.53 -6.36
C PHE A 33 6.94 -14.14 -5.72
N VAL A 34 6.31 -13.13 -6.30
CA VAL A 34 6.49 -11.71 -5.91
C VAL A 34 5.24 -10.85 -6.17
N THR A 35 5.26 -9.63 -5.66
CA THR A 35 4.34 -8.55 -6.06
C THR A 35 4.72 -7.93 -7.42
N ASP A 36 3.76 -7.32 -8.11
CA ASP A 36 3.96 -6.57 -9.36
C ASP A 36 3.36 -5.16 -9.26
N PRO A 37 4.18 -4.08 -9.31
CA PRO A 37 5.63 -4.11 -9.48
C PRO A 37 6.33 -4.75 -8.28
N ALA A 38 7.47 -5.40 -8.54
CA ALA A 38 8.30 -6.01 -7.49
C ALA A 38 9.04 -4.91 -6.73
N SER A 39 8.32 -4.23 -5.84
CA SER A 39 8.85 -3.26 -4.88
C SER A 39 8.63 -3.77 -3.46
N ASP A 40 9.44 -3.25 -2.54
CA ASP A 40 9.44 -3.49 -1.08
C ASP A 40 8.05 -3.93 -0.61
N THR A 41 7.92 -5.09 0.03
CA THR A 41 6.64 -5.78 0.32
C THR A 41 5.75 -5.03 1.34
N LEU A 42 6.02 -3.74 1.53
CA LEU A 42 5.26 -2.78 2.28
C LEU A 42 4.06 -2.29 1.46
N VAL A 43 2.87 -2.48 2.01
CA VAL A 43 1.58 -2.21 1.37
C VAL A 43 0.71 -1.39 2.33
N THR A 44 -0.15 -0.51 1.81
CA THR A 44 -1.10 0.22 2.67
C THR A 44 -2.37 -0.61 2.88
N THR A 45 -3.00 -0.50 4.04
CA THR A 45 -4.31 -1.13 4.30
C THR A 45 -5.32 -0.80 3.19
N GLY A 46 -6.03 -1.81 2.67
CA GLY A 46 -7.01 -1.65 1.59
C GLY A 46 -6.44 -1.61 0.16
N ASP A 47 -5.12 -1.55 -0.02
CA ASP A 47 -4.50 -1.54 -1.34
C ASP A 47 -4.75 -2.84 -2.10
N THR A 48 -4.99 -2.74 -3.41
CA THR A 48 -5.01 -3.90 -4.30
C THR A 48 -3.60 -4.18 -4.82
N VAL A 49 -3.06 -5.33 -4.45
CA VAL A 49 -1.73 -5.81 -4.84
C VAL A 49 -1.88 -6.88 -5.91
N LYS A 50 -1.18 -6.68 -7.03
CA LYS A 50 -1.01 -7.73 -8.03
C LYS A 50 0.12 -8.66 -7.62
N ILE A 51 -0.15 -9.95 -7.60
CA ILE A 51 0.81 -10.97 -7.19
C ILE A 51 1.00 -11.95 -8.34
N VAL A 52 2.25 -12.35 -8.56
CA VAL A 52 2.67 -13.20 -9.67
C VAL A 52 3.47 -14.39 -9.13
N CYS A 53 3.00 -15.60 -9.42
CA CYS A 53 3.72 -16.85 -9.21
C CYS A 53 4.06 -17.47 -10.58
N GLU A 54 5.33 -17.40 -10.97
CA GLU A 54 5.86 -18.10 -12.13
C GLU A 54 6.40 -19.46 -11.68
N ALA A 55 5.91 -20.51 -12.31
CA ALA A 55 6.35 -21.88 -12.08
C ALA A 55 6.52 -22.63 -13.40
N SER A 56 7.35 -23.66 -13.37
CA SER A 56 7.62 -24.54 -14.50
C SER A 56 7.62 -26.00 -14.08
N ASP A 57 7.32 -26.88 -15.03
CA ASP A 57 7.35 -28.32 -14.85
C ASP A 57 8.45 -28.94 -15.74
N PRO A 58 9.37 -29.76 -15.21
CA PRO A 58 10.44 -30.37 -16.00
C PRO A 58 9.96 -31.35 -17.07
N ASP A 59 8.82 -32.02 -16.85
CA ASP A 59 8.20 -32.94 -17.80
C ASP A 59 7.29 -32.22 -18.81
N GLY A 60 7.00 -30.94 -18.56
CA GLY A 60 6.18 -30.07 -19.40
C GLY A 60 4.69 -30.24 -19.15
N ASP A 61 4.31 -30.75 -17.98
CA ASP A 61 2.93 -30.91 -17.57
C ASP A 61 2.25 -29.56 -17.30
N LEU A 62 0.90 -29.58 -17.35
CA LEU A 62 0.10 -28.39 -17.11
C LEU A 62 -0.01 -28.12 -15.61
N LEU A 63 0.23 -26.87 -15.23
CA LEU A 63 0.21 -26.45 -13.84
C LEU A 63 -1.16 -25.91 -13.43
N ALA A 64 -1.59 -26.31 -12.24
CA ALA A 64 -2.69 -25.72 -11.48
C ALA A 64 -2.12 -24.93 -10.30
N TYR A 65 -2.80 -23.84 -9.95
CA TYR A 65 -2.41 -22.93 -8.87
C TYR A 65 -3.53 -22.87 -7.85
N GLU A 66 -3.16 -22.76 -6.58
CA GLU A 66 -4.07 -22.48 -5.47
C GLU A 66 -3.39 -21.46 -4.54
N PHE A 67 -4.12 -20.40 -4.19
CA PHE A 67 -3.62 -19.36 -3.31
C PHE A 67 -4.43 -19.31 -2.02
N GLU A 68 -3.71 -19.19 -0.91
CA GLU A 68 -4.28 -18.92 0.41
C GLU A 68 -3.63 -17.68 1.01
N ALA A 69 -4.38 -16.95 1.82
CA ALA A 69 -3.86 -15.83 2.60
C ALA A 69 -4.40 -15.87 4.03
N ASP A 70 -3.57 -15.48 4.99
CA ASP A 70 -3.96 -15.37 6.41
C ASP A 70 -4.70 -14.06 6.75
N GLY A 71 -4.90 -13.20 5.75
CA GLY A 71 -5.74 -12.00 5.81
C GLY A 71 -5.96 -11.38 4.42
N GLY A 72 -6.82 -10.36 4.37
CA GLY A 72 -7.22 -9.71 3.11
C GLY A 72 -8.23 -10.54 2.29
N THR A 73 -8.43 -10.13 1.04
CA THR A 73 -9.40 -10.80 0.13
C THR A 73 -8.88 -10.85 -1.30
N PHE A 74 -9.20 -11.92 -2.04
CA PHE A 74 -8.90 -12.00 -3.47
C PHE A 74 -10.09 -11.49 -4.30
N THR A 75 -9.83 -10.70 -5.35
CA THR A 75 -10.90 -10.14 -6.21
C THR A 75 -11.33 -11.06 -7.35
N GLU A 76 -10.53 -12.07 -7.66
CA GLU A 76 -10.71 -12.99 -8.79
C GLU A 76 -10.52 -14.45 -8.34
N SER A 77 -10.68 -15.40 -9.28
CA SER A 77 -10.40 -16.81 -9.02
C SER A 77 -8.91 -17.02 -8.75
N GLN A 78 -8.61 -17.92 -7.81
CA GLN A 78 -7.25 -18.20 -7.32
C GLN A 78 -6.59 -19.35 -8.11
N ASP A 79 -7.01 -19.58 -9.35
CA ASP A 79 -6.59 -20.70 -10.21
C ASP A 79 -5.64 -20.26 -11.35
N SER A 80 -5.03 -19.08 -11.19
CA SER A 80 -4.18 -18.43 -12.18
C SER A 80 -2.82 -18.08 -11.58
N ALA A 81 -1.75 -18.14 -12.38
CA ALA A 81 -0.40 -17.69 -12.02
C ALA A 81 -0.33 -16.21 -11.59
N VAL A 82 -1.37 -15.43 -11.89
CA VAL A 82 -1.52 -14.04 -11.49
C VAL A 82 -2.85 -13.88 -10.78
N ILE A 83 -2.81 -13.24 -9.61
CA ILE A 83 -3.97 -12.91 -8.79
C ILE A 83 -3.94 -11.45 -8.33
N LEU A 84 -5.09 -10.95 -7.89
CA LEU A 84 -5.26 -9.65 -7.25
C LEU A 84 -5.73 -9.87 -5.81
N TRP A 85 -4.96 -9.33 -4.87
CA TRP A 85 -5.22 -9.42 -3.43
C TRP A 85 -5.42 -8.02 -2.85
N ILE A 86 -6.51 -7.81 -2.13
CA ILE A 86 -6.81 -6.60 -1.38
C ILE A 86 -6.27 -6.78 0.03
N ALA A 87 -5.35 -5.91 0.43
CA ALA A 87 -4.81 -5.86 1.77
C ALA A 87 -5.92 -5.61 2.80
N PRO A 88 -5.90 -6.28 3.97
CA PRO A 88 -6.89 -6.03 5.02
C PRO A 88 -6.84 -4.59 5.54
N ASP A 89 -7.89 -4.18 6.23
CA ASP A 89 -8.06 -2.85 6.85
C ASP A 89 -7.28 -2.71 8.18
N GLN A 90 -6.26 -3.56 8.38
CA GLN A 90 -5.45 -3.60 9.59
C GLN A 90 -3.97 -3.78 9.25
N SER A 91 -3.11 -3.04 9.95
CA SER A 91 -1.66 -3.19 9.88
C SER A 91 -1.21 -4.55 10.42
N GLY A 92 -0.21 -5.14 9.80
CA GLY A 92 0.34 -6.43 10.20
C GLY A 92 1.15 -7.11 9.11
N ILE A 93 1.80 -8.21 9.48
CA ILE A 93 2.49 -9.08 8.52
C ILE A 93 1.51 -10.16 8.07
N PHE A 94 1.31 -10.24 6.76
CA PHE A 94 0.43 -11.22 6.12
C PHE A 94 1.24 -12.16 5.23
N HIS A 95 0.81 -13.41 5.16
CA HIS A 95 1.42 -14.46 4.38
C HIS A 95 0.45 -14.89 3.29
N ILE A 96 0.96 -14.89 2.06
CA ILE A 96 0.26 -15.42 0.90
C ILE A 96 1.01 -16.65 0.45
N ILE A 97 0.33 -17.79 0.48
CA ILE A 97 0.89 -19.08 0.12
C ILE A 97 0.38 -19.42 -1.27
N CYS A 98 1.29 -19.76 -2.18
CA CYS A 98 0.94 -20.30 -3.48
C CYS A 98 1.33 -21.78 -3.50
N THR A 99 0.37 -22.65 -3.77
CA THR A 99 0.58 -24.08 -4.04
C THR A 99 0.44 -24.33 -5.53
N VAL A 100 1.43 -25.00 -6.12
CA VAL A 100 1.48 -25.36 -7.53
C VAL A 100 1.50 -26.88 -7.67
N SER A 101 0.60 -27.39 -8.53
CA SER A 101 0.38 -28.81 -8.78
C SER A 101 0.45 -29.08 -10.28
N ASP A 102 1.09 -30.19 -10.68
CA ASP A 102 1.13 -30.70 -12.05
C ASP A 102 0.01 -31.73 -12.34
N GLY A 103 -0.88 -31.97 -11.36
CA GLY A 103 -1.94 -32.97 -11.41
C GLY A 103 -1.57 -34.32 -10.76
N ASP A 104 -0.32 -34.51 -10.33
CA ASP A 104 0.09 -35.56 -9.41
C ASP A 104 0.11 -35.02 -7.97
N THR A 105 -0.99 -35.29 -7.23
CA THR A 105 -1.19 -34.85 -5.84
C THR A 105 -0.09 -35.27 -4.85
N LEU A 106 0.87 -36.12 -5.25
CA LEU A 106 2.03 -36.49 -4.44
C LEU A 106 3.22 -35.53 -4.58
N HIS A 107 3.16 -34.58 -5.51
CA HIS A 107 4.31 -33.78 -5.95
C HIS A 107 4.08 -32.25 -5.96
N GLU A 108 3.11 -31.76 -5.19
CA GLU A 108 2.86 -30.31 -5.09
C GLU A 108 4.03 -29.55 -4.43
N VAL A 109 4.27 -28.34 -4.92
CA VAL A 109 5.24 -27.39 -4.35
C VAL A 109 4.50 -26.17 -3.83
N ALA A 110 4.97 -25.58 -2.73
CA ALA A 110 4.43 -24.34 -2.21
C ALA A 110 5.53 -23.35 -1.87
N ASP A 111 5.24 -22.06 -2.04
CA ASP A 111 6.07 -20.95 -1.61
C ASP A 111 5.23 -19.90 -0.88
N THR A 112 5.88 -19.04 -0.09
CA THR A 112 5.22 -18.03 0.75
C THR A 112 5.77 -16.64 0.46
N LEU A 113 4.87 -15.74 0.07
CA LEU A 113 5.13 -14.32 -0.05
C LEU A 113 4.71 -13.61 1.25
N VAL A 114 5.63 -12.86 1.85
CA VAL A 114 5.39 -12.08 3.08
C VAL A 114 5.16 -10.62 2.72
N ILE A 115 4.02 -10.06 3.16
CA ILE A 115 3.62 -8.68 2.91
C ILE A 115 3.44 -7.95 4.25
N ASP A 116 4.09 -6.79 4.38
CA ASP A 116 3.96 -5.89 5.52
C ASP A 116 2.89 -4.84 5.22
N VAL A 117 1.73 -4.95 5.84
CA VAL A 117 0.62 -4.01 5.67
C VAL A 117 0.69 -2.95 6.77
N GLN A 118 0.56 -1.68 6.40
CA GLN A 118 0.67 -0.55 7.32
C GLN A 118 -0.44 0.48 7.06
N ASN A 119 -1.02 1.03 8.12
CA ASN A 119 -2.04 2.07 8.03
C ASN A 119 -1.44 3.44 8.30
N TYR A 120 -1.21 4.24 7.26
CA TYR A 120 -0.62 5.57 7.41
C TYR A 120 -1.65 6.68 7.67
N PHE A 121 -2.95 6.37 7.65
CA PHE A 121 -4.01 7.31 8.04
C PHE A 121 -5.08 6.57 8.83
N PRO A 122 -4.80 6.22 10.11
CA PRO A 122 -5.79 5.60 10.98
C PRO A 122 -6.89 6.61 11.30
N MET A 123 -7.96 6.54 10.51
CA MET A 123 -9.13 7.39 10.64
C MET A 123 -10.19 6.68 11.47
N ALA A 124 -10.41 7.16 12.69
CA ALA A 124 -11.52 6.74 13.55
C ALA A 124 -12.11 7.95 14.27
N VAL A 125 -13.44 7.97 14.46
CA VAL A 125 -14.11 9.04 15.20
C VAL A 125 -13.58 9.06 16.63
N GLY A 126 -13.09 10.22 17.06
CA GLY A 126 -12.46 10.38 18.38
C GLY A 126 -10.94 10.48 18.32
N ASN A 127 -10.30 10.06 17.23
CA ASN A 127 -8.85 10.20 17.08
C ASN A 127 -8.43 11.67 17.18
N ARG A 128 -7.30 11.91 17.87
CA ARG A 128 -6.78 13.24 18.20
C ARG A 128 -5.28 13.31 17.96
N TRP A 129 -4.83 14.48 17.51
CA TRP A 129 -3.41 14.81 17.40
C TRP A 129 -3.17 16.24 17.84
N SER A 130 -2.16 16.43 18.69
CA SER A 130 -1.69 17.73 19.17
C SER A 130 -0.32 18.02 18.58
N TYR A 131 -0.19 19.16 17.93
CA TYR A 131 1.05 19.63 17.31
C TYR A 131 1.47 20.96 17.92
N GLU A 132 2.77 21.16 17.99
CA GLU A 132 3.35 22.47 18.31
C GLU A 132 4.20 22.99 17.16
N SER A 133 4.19 24.31 17.04
CA SER A 133 5.06 25.05 16.14
C SER A 133 5.61 26.30 16.82
N ARG A 134 6.73 26.80 16.29
CA ARG A 134 7.30 28.07 16.70
C ARG A 134 7.34 29.04 15.54
N LEU A 135 6.66 30.17 15.71
CA LEU A 135 6.70 31.28 14.79
C LEU A 135 7.30 32.49 15.49
N PHE A 136 8.54 32.84 15.14
CA PHE A 136 9.36 33.81 15.87
C PHE A 136 9.50 33.42 17.35
N THR A 137 8.87 34.18 18.25
CA THR A 137 8.86 33.93 19.70
C THR A 137 7.57 33.30 20.20
N ASP A 138 6.57 33.15 19.34
CA ASP A 138 5.27 32.61 19.69
C ASP A 138 5.26 31.08 19.51
N THR A 139 4.49 30.41 20.37
CA THR A 139 4.20 28.98 20.23
C THR A 139 2.77 28.85 19.72
N ILE A 140 2.62 28.14 18.61
CA ILE A 140 1.32 27.85 18.00
C ILE A 140 1.02 26.40 18.28
N LYS A 141 -0.14 26.14 18.87
CA LYS A 141 -0.71 24.81 19.05
C LYS A 141 -1.73 24.55 17.97
N LEU A 142 -1.72 23.34 17.45
CA LEU A 142 -2.73 22.83 16.54
C LEU A 142 -3.28 21.54 17.12
N GLU A 143 -4.57 21.54 17.43
CA GLU A 143 -5.30 20.33 17.79
C GLU A 143 -6.12 19.86 16.60
N ILE A 144 -5.97 18.59 16.24
CA ILE A 144 -6.74 17.93 15.18
C ILE A 144 -7.62 16.86 15.84
N THR A 145 -8.90 16.80 15.49
CA THR A 145 -9.83 15.78 16.00
C THR A 145 -10.73 15.26 14.89
N VAL A 146 -10.84 13.94 14.74
CA VAL A 146 -11.88 13.32 13.89
C VAL A 146 -13.20 13.33 14.65
N THR A 147 -14.18 14.06 14.13
CA THR A 147 -15.43 14.32 14.85
C THR A 147 -16.56 13.38 14.47
N HIS A 148 -16.69 13.05 13.18
CA HIS A 148 -17.78 12.23 12.64
C HIS A 148 -17.31 11.53 11.37
N SER A 149 -18.02 10.48 10.98
CA SER A 149 -17.88 9.82 9.67
C SER A 149 -19.23 9.68 8.99
N ASN A 150 -19.21 9.65 7.66
CA ASN A 150 -20.38 9.49 6.83
C ASN A 150 -20.09 8.45 5.74
N ASP A 151 -20.78 7.32 5.75
CA ASP A 151 -20.69 6.31 4.69
C ASP A 151 -21.49 6.79 3.48
N LEU A 152 -20.81 6.94 2.33
CA LEU A 152 -21.40 7.44 1.10
C LEU A 152 -22.18 6.36 0.32
N GLY A 153 -22.15 5.11 0.77
CA GLY A 153 -22.91 3.99 0.21
C GLY A 153 -22.29 3.34 -1.04
N ASP A 154 -21.10 3.78 -1.45
CA ASP A 154 -20.32 3.21 -2.55
C ASP A 154 -18.95 2.66 -2.08
N GLY A 155 -18.84 2.33 -0.79
CA GLY A 155 -17.61 1.86 -0.15
C GLY A 155 -16.70 2.99 0.33
N ARG A 156 -17.05 4.25 0.03
CA ARG A 156 -16.32 5.43 0.51
C ARG A 156 -16.85 5.89 1.85
N ILE A 157 -15.93 6.20 2.76
CA ILE A 157 -16.23 6.85 4.04
C ILE A 157 -15.72 8.28 3.97
N GLU A 158 -16.55 9.25 4.34
CA GLU A 158 -16.20 10.67 4.49
C GLU A 158 -15.97 10.99 5.98
N TRP A 159 -14.72 11.26 6.36
CA TRP A 159 -14.32 11.60 7.72
C TRP A 159 -14.29 13.10 7.92
N HIS A 160 -14.92 13.63 8.97
CA HIS A 160 -14.94 15.06 9.26
C HIS A 160 -13.94 15.41 10.36
N ILE A 161 -13.01 16.32 10.06
CA ILE A 161 -11.94 16.72 10.97
C ILE A 161 -12.11 18.18 11.41
N LYS A 162 -11.97 18.39 12.72
CA LYS A 162 -11.85 19.70 13.33
C LYS A 162 -10.39 20.04 13.58
N ARG A 163 -10.01 21.29 13.31
CA ARG A 163 -8.70 21.86 13.61
C ARG A 163 -8.86 23.11 14.47
N ASP A 164 -8.17 23.15 15.60
CA ASP A 164 -8.17 24.30 16.50
C ASP A 164 -6.76 24.85 16.61
N PHE A 165 -6.58 26.13 16.28
CA PHE A 165 -5.30 26.83 16.33
C PHE A 165 -5.27 27.82 17.50
N GLU A 166 -4.29 27.66 18.39
CA GLU A 166 -4.09 28.54 19.53
C GLU A 166 -2.66 29.11 19.54
N ALA A 167 -2.55 30.43 19.71
CA ALA A 167 -1.28 31.11 19.97
C ALA A 167 -1.25 31.63 21.40
N SER A 168 -0.09 32.13 21.85
CA SER A 168 0.02 32.77 23.17
C SER A 168 -0.92 33.97 23.37
N ALA A 169 -1.36 34.62 22.28
CA ALA A 169 -2.33 35.71 22.30
C ALA A 169 -3.81 35.25 22.41
N GLY A 170 -4.06 33.93 22.39
CA GLY A 170 -5.38 33.29 22.39
C GLY A 170 -5.67 32.51 21.11
N ASN A 171 -6.91 32.05 20.99
CA ASN A 171 -7.38 31.32 19.81
C ASN A 171 -7.24 32.16 18.53
N ILE A 172 -6.62 31.59 17.51
CA ILE A 172 -6.34 32.24 16.23
C ILE A 172 -7.43 31.89 15.21
N ALA A 173 -7.83 30.61 15.18
CA ALA A 173 -8.84 30.09 14.26
C ALA A 173 -9.35 28.72 14.74
N ASP A 174 -10.64 28.48 14.53
CA ASP A 174 -11.24 27.14 14.56
C ASP A 174 -11.80 26.86 13.16
N ASP A 175 -11.46 25.71 12.58
CA ASP A 175 -12.00 25.23 11.31
C ASP A 175 -12.53 23.81 11.47
N THR A 176 -13.66 23.50 10.82
CA THR A 176 -14.40 22.23 10.98
C THR A 176 -14.48 21.44 9.68
N PHE A 177 -13.91 21.91 8.57
CA PHE A 177 -14.29 21.40 7.24
C PHE A 177 -13.14 20.77 6.45
N SER A 178 -12.19 20.12 7.13
CA SER A 178 -11.32 19.16 6.47
C SER A 178 -12.00 17.79 6.46
N TYR A 179 -12.40 17.28 5.30
CA TYR A 179 -12.84 15.89 5.20
C TYR A 179 -11.91 15.00 4.40
N TYR A 180 -11.81 13.73 4.81
CA TYR A 180 -11.01 12.70 4.14
C TYR A 180 -11.96 11.64 3.59
N THR A 181 -11.85 11.29 2.31
CA THR A 181 -12.51 10.09 1.80
C THR A 181 -11.52 9.05 1.31
N VAL A 182 -11.67 7.80 1.75
CA VAL A 182 -10.85 6.68 1.29
C VAL A 182 -11.61 5.97 0.18
N VAL A 183 -11.01 5.88 -1.01
CA VAL A 183 -11.58 5.23 -2.19
C VAL A 183 -10.51 4.32 -2.79
N GLY A 184 -10.64 3.01 -2.59
CA GLY A 184 -9.59 2.08 -2.99
C GLY A 184 -8.25 2.44 -2.33
N ASP A 185 -7.26 2.77 -3.15
CA ASP A 185 -5.88 3.15 -2.78
C ASP A 185 -5.69 4.67 -2.55
N SER A 186 -6.78 5.45 -2.62
CA SER A 186 -6.73 6.92 -2.65
C SER A 186 -7.41 7.54 -1.43
N VAL A 187 -6.69 8.36 -0.68
CA VAL A 187 -7.25 9.24 0.35
C VAL A 187 -7.46 10.63 -0.25
N PHE A 188 -8.67 11.17 -0.22
CA PHE A 188 -8.98 12.51 -0.72
C PHE A 188 -9.21 13.45 0.43
N SER A 189 -8.36 14.47 0.62
CA SER A 189 -8.68 15.56 1.55
C SER A 189 -9.45 16.67 0.83
N HIS A 190 -10.24 17.48 1.54
CA HIS A 190 -10.71 18.78 1.08
C HIS A 190 -10.40 19.81 2.16
N GLU A 191 -9.67 20.89 1.86
CA GLU A 191 -9.40 21.97 2.83
C GLU A 191 -10.14 23.26 2.48
N VAL A 192 -10.67 23.96 3.49
CA VAL A 192 -11.23 25.31 3.37
C VAL A 192 -10.58 26.24 4.38
N LEU A 193 -9.32 26.62 4.15
CA LEU A 193 -8.69 27.67 4.96
C LEU A 193 -9.11 29.06 4.45
N PHE A 194 -9.52 29.92 5.39
CA PHE A 194 -9.98 31.30 5.20
C PHE A 194 -9.33 32.02 3.99
N ASN A 195 -10.17 32.44 3.04
CA ASN A 195 -9.85 33.30 1.89
C ASN A 195 -8.89 32.76 0.81
N LEU A 196 -8.45 31.50 0.85
CA LEU A 196 -7.82 30.86 -0.30
C LEU A 196 -8.88 30.06 -1.07
N LYS A 197 -9.23 30.58 -2.24
CA LYS A 197 -10.25 30.02 -3.13
C LYS A 197 -9.64 28.94 -4.03
N TYR A 198 -8.98 27.93 -3.47
CA TYR A 198 -8.47 26.81 -4.25
C TYR A 198 -8.67 25.50 -3.48
N LEU A 199 -9.30 24.57 -4.19
CA LEU A 199 -9.80 23.29 -3.72
C LEU A 199 -8.62 22.32 -3.63
N ASP A 200 -8.07 22.10 -2.44
CA ASP A 200 -7.05 21.05 -2.27
C ASP A 200 -7.76 19.70 -2.11
N TYR A 201 -8.29 19.18 -3.24
CA TYR A 201 -8.49 17.75 -3.40
C TYR A 201 -7.12 17.12 -3.58
N LEU A 202 -6.50 16.68 -2.49
CA LEU A 202 -5.31 15.85 -2.59
C LEU A 202 -5.80 14.41 -2.69
N PRO A 203 -5.86 13.77 -3.87
CA PRO A 203 -5.81 12.32 -3.92
C PRO A 203 -4.41 11.94 -3.44
N LEU A 204 -4.29 11.71 -2.14
CA LEU A 204 -3.25 10.90 -1.55
C LEU A 204 -3.55 9.45 -1.94
N LEU A 205 -3.39 9.16 -3.23
CA LEU A 205 -2.86 7.86 -3.60
C LEU A 205 -1.54 7.77 -2.85
N MET A 206 -1.50 6.96 -1.79
CA MET A 206 -0.26 6.62 -1.10
C MET A 206 0.13 5.18 -1.41
N PRO A 207 0.57 4.93 -2.65
CA PRO A 207 1.31 3.73 -2.96
C PRO A 207 2.72 3.94 -2.40
N LEU A 208 2.93 3.45 -1.19
CA LEU A 208 4.08 3.76 -0.34
C LEU A 208 5.35 2.97 -0.69
N TRP A 209 5.73 3.06 -1.96
CA TRP A 209 7.03 2.63 -2.45
C TRP A 209 7.83 3.88 -2.79
N VAL A 210 9.05 3.96 -2.27
CA VAL A 210 9.99 5.05 -2.52
C VAL A 210 10.12 5.28 -4.03
N THR A 211 10.14 6.54 -4.47
CA THR A 211 10.19 7.03 -5.87
C THR A 211 8.87 7.13 -6.65
N LYS A 212 7.73 6.76 -6.06
CA LYS A 212 6.45 6.95 -6.74
C LYS A 212 6.02 8.42 -6.74
N THR A 213 5.61 8.89 -7.91
CA THR A 213 5.05 10.24 -8.15
C THR A 213 3.59 10.12 -8.56
N TRP A 214 2.73 11.00 -8.06
CA TRP A 214 1.33 11.10 -8.49
C TRP A 214 0.91 12.55 -8.72
N ASN A 215 -0.11 12.74 -9.55
CA ASN A 215 -0.77 14.03 -9.73
C ASN A 215 -1.94 14.11 -8.77
N ALA A 216 -1.93 15.12 -7.91
CA ALA A 216 -3.07 15.52 -7.12
C ALA A 216 -3.98 16.43 -7.97
N ASP A 217 -4.82 15.81 -8.81
CA ASP A 217 -5.55 16.45 -9.92
C ASP A 217 -4.59 17.07 -10.96
N GLU A 218 -4.90 16.96 -12.25
CA GLU A 218 -3.93 17.19 -13.35
C GLU A 218 -3.35 18.63 -13.38
N ASP A 219 -3.98 19.57 -12.66
CA ASP A 219 -3.66 20.99 -12.68
C ASP A 219 -3.36 21.60 -11.29
N ILE A 220 -3.34 20.83 -10.19
CA ILE A 220 -3.27 21.42 -8.82
C ILE A 220 -1.93 21.15 -8.14
N ALA A 221 -1.56 19.88 -7.91
CA ALA A 221 -0.30 19.57 -7.25
C ALA A 221 0.27 18.21 -7.69
N THR A 222 1.53 17.96 -7.37
CA THR A 222 2.18 16.66 -7.51
C THR A 222 2.71 16.20 -6.17
N GLY A 223 2.58 14.90 -5.87
CA GLY A 223 3.14 14.29 -4.68
C GLY A 223 4.25 13.32 -5.03
N THR A 224 5.30 13.27 -4.20
CA THR A 224 6.37 12.27 -4.32
C THR A 224 6.69 11.67 -2.95
N VAL A 225 6.73 10.34 -2.85
CA VAL A 225 7.34 9.66 -1.70
C VAL A 225 8.85 9.62 -1.93
N GLU A 226 9.58 10.46 -1.23
CA GLU A 226 11.03 10.64 -1.45
C GLU A 226 11.85 9.56 -0.75
N GLU A 227 11.50 9.24 0.50
CA GLU A 227 12.26 8.28 1.30
C GLU A 227 11.46 7.75 2.50
N LYS A 228 11.99 6.67 3.06
CA LYS A 228 11.57 6.06 4.32
C LYS A 228 12.61 6.42 5.40
N ASP A 229 12.15 6.98 6.51
CA ASP A 229 13.01 7.53 7.56
C ASP A 229 12.56 7.11 8.97
N THR A 230 13.41 7.34 9.95
CA THR A 230 13.07 7.30 11.38
C THR A 230 13.00 8.73 11.91
N VAL A 231 11.83 9.16 12.35
CA VAL A 231 11.57 10.56 12.70
C VAL A 231 11.25 10.67 14.19
N GLY A 232 11.95 11.58 14.87
CA GLY A 232 11.66 11.94 16.26
C GLY A 232 10.88 13.24 16.37
N THR A 233 9.87 13.25 17.24
CA THR A 233 9.13 14.43 17.71
C THR A 233 8.97 14.37 19.23
N ASP A 234 8.36 15.37 19.84
CA ASP A 234 8.07 15.33 21.29
C ASP A 234 7.03 14.25 21.64
N GLY A 235 6.20 13.85 20.67
CA GLY A 235 5.26 12.73 20.79
C GLY A 235 5.88 11.34 20.66
N GLY A 236 7.15 11.20 20.26
CA GLY A 236 7.83 9.90 20.20
C GLY A 236 8.89 9.77 19.11
N ILE A 237 9.37 8.54 18.92
CA ILE A 237 10.24 8.15 17.80
C ILE A 237 9.48 7.15 16.95
N PHE A 238 9.29 7.50 15.68
CA PHE A 238 8.50 6.74 14.73
C PHE A 238 9.41 6.12 13.67
N PHE A 239 9.17 4.86 13.35
CA PHE A 239 9.90 4.12 12.32
C PHE A 239 9.08 4.06 11.04
N ASN A 240 9.74 3.73 9.92
CA ASN A 240 9.08 3.56 8.63
C ASN A 240 8.28 4.81 8.17
N CYS A 241 8.71 5.99 8.61
CA CYS A 241 8.01 7.23 8.27
C CYS A 241 8.25 7.58 6.81
N MET A 242 7.19 7.94 6.11
CA MET A 242 7.27 8.32 4.71
C MET A 242 7.43 9.83 4.62
N ARG A 243 8.52 10.30 4.01
CA ARG A 243 8.67 11.72 3.65
C ARG A 243 7.99 11.97 2.31
N ILE A 244 6.98 12.81 2.34
CA ILE A 244 6.17 13.16 1.17
C ILE A 244 6.42 14.62 0.82
N GLU A 245 6.82 14.88 -0.41
CA GLU A 245 6.89 16.23 -0.97
C GLU A 245 5.65 16.48 -1.82
N LEU A 246 4.88 17.50 -1.44
CA LEU A 246 3.75 18.01 -2.20
C LEU A 246 4.17 19.30 -2.90
N ARG A 247 4.02 19.37 -4.21
CA ARG A 247 4.39 20.53 -5.03
C ARG A 247 3.21 21.08 -5.79
N ASP A 248 2.87 22.34 -5.54
CA ASP A 248 1.81 23.07 -6.24
C ASP A 248 2.26 23.40 -7.67
N LEU A 249 1.40 23.15 -8.66
CA LEU A 249 1.68 23.35 -10.09
C LEU A 249 1.49 24.80 -10.54
N ASP A 250 0.78 25.65 -9.78
CA ASP A 250 0.37 26.99 -10.22
C ASP A 250 1.35 28.12 -9.85
N ASN A 251 2.42 27.83 -9.08
CA ASN A 251 3.55 28.75 -8.79
C ASN A 251 4.63 28.19 -7.84
N GLY A 252 4.44 27.01 -7.23
CA GLY A 252 5.40 26.42 -6.29
C GLY A 252 5.54 27.14 -4.94
N GLU A 253 4.74 28.19 -4.66
CA GLU A 253 4.79 28.92 -3.39
C GLU A 253 4.24 28.10 -2.21
N GLN A 254 3.46 27.04 -2.50
CA GLN A 254 2.77 26.22 -1.50
C GLN A 254 3.35 24.81 -1.35
N ASN A 255 4.61 24.57 -1.74
CA ASN A 255 5.19 23.23 -1.64
C ASN A 255 5.30 22.78 -0.18
N ARG A 256 4.59 21.72 0.22
CA ARG A 256 4.58 21.22 1.60
C ARG A 256 5.37 19.93 1.71
N THR A 257 6.06 19.74 2.83
CA THR A 257 6.70 18.47 3.16
C THR A 257 5.98 17.84 4.35
N LEU A 258 5.63 16.56 4.25
CA LEU A 258 4.99 15.78 5.31
C LEU A 258 5.88 14.61 5.70
N TRP A 259 5.84 14.25 6.98
CA TRP A 259 6.28 12.95 7.45
C TRP A 259 5.09 12.23 8.04
N VAL A 260 4.81 11.05 7.50
CA VAL A 260 3.65 10.23 7.88
C VAL A 260 4.16 8.94 8.49
N ALA A 261 3.76 8.66 9.74
CA ALA A 261 4.13 7.44 10.45
C ALA A 261 3.01 6.38 10.35
N PRO A 262 3.37 5.09 10.25
CA PRO A 262 2.39 4.02 10.34
C PRO A 262 1.66 4.03 11.69
N ASP A 263 0.38 3.68 11.66
CA ASP A 263 -0.55 3.60 12.79
C ASP A 263 -0.67 4.90 13.60
N VAL A 264 -0.24 6.03 13.03
CA VAL A 264 -0.30 7.34 13.68
C VAL A 264 -0.85 8.41 12.74
N GLY A 265 -0.36 8.50 11.51
CA GLY A 265 -0.70 9.62 10.63
C GLY A 265 0.43 10.62 10.45
N ILE A 266 0.08 11.86 10.13
CA ILE A 266 1.07 12.94 9.96
C ILE A 266 1.71 13.23 11.32
N ILE A 267 3.02 13.09 11.42
CA ILE A 267 3.78 13.36 12.65
C ILE A 267 4.56 14.68 12.57
N LYS A 268 4.81 15.16 11.35
CA LYS A 268 5.51 16.41 11.08
C LYS A 268 5.07 16.98 9.75
N GLN A 269 4.94 18.30 9.70
CA GLN A 269 4.63 19.03 8.49
C GLN A 269 5.44 20.32 8.41
N MET A 270 6.13 20.55 7.29
CA MET A 270 6.72 21.83 6.95
C MET A 270 5.84 22.55 5.94
N VAL A 271 5.43 23.77 6.29
CA VAL A 271 4.65 24.66 5.43
C VAL A 271 5.51 25.87 5.07
N PRO A 272 5.76 26.14 3.78
CA PRO A 272 6.48 27.33 3.36
C PRO A 272 5.58 28.56 3.58
N LEU A 273 6.21 29.66 3.94
CA LEU A 273 5.59 30.97 4.10
C LEU A 273 6.37 31.97 3.25
N SER A 274 5.75 33.08 2.87
CA SER A 274 6.44 34.14 2.10
C SER A 274 7.68 34.72 2.79
N PHE A 275 7.86 34.46 4.09
CA PHE A 275 8.97 34.92 4.92
C PHE A 275 9.78 33.77 5.56
N GLY A 276 9.61 32.52 5.13
CA GLY A 276 10.35 31.38 5.66
C GLY A 276 9.58 30.07 5.55
N SER A 277 9.62 29.26 6.60
CA SER A 277 8.76 28.09 6.76
C SER A 277 8.36 27.95 8.21
N ILE A 278 7.24 27.27 8.44
CA ILE A 278 6.75 26.88 9.74
C ILE A 278 6.68 25.35 9.81
N GLU A 279 7.21 24.78 10.88
CA GLU A 279 7.16 23.33 11.13
C GLU A 279 6.17 23.06 12.24
N PHE A 280 5.15 22.24 11.97
CA PHE A 280 4.32 21.62 12.99
C PHE A 280 4.87 20.23 13.28
N SER A 281 5.15 19.95 14.55
CA SER A 281 5.65 18.66 15.03
C SER A 281 4.71 18.08 16.07
N LEU A 282 4.42 16.79 15.97
CA LEU A 282 3.50 16.08 16.86
C LEU A 282 4.07 16.04 18.29
N VAL A 283 3.22 16.36 19.26
CA VAL A 283 3.54 16.36 20.70
C VAL A 283 2.76 15.27 21.45
N GLU A 284 1.51 15.03 21.06
CA GLU A 284 0.64 14.03 21.69
C GLU A 284 -0.38 13.51 20.66
N TYR A 285 -0.81 12.27 20.79
CA TYR A 285 -1.86 11.70 19.94
C TYR A 285 -2.65 10.61 20.69
N GLU A 286 -3.91 10.46 20.30
CA GLU A 286 -4.80 9.38 20.72
C GLU A 286 -5.40 8.78 19.43
N VAL A 287 -4.96 7.58 19.07
CA VAL A 287 -5.36 6.89 17.84
C VAL A 287 -5.75 5.45 18.19
N GLU A 288 -6.94 5.04 17.75
CA GLU A 288 -7.44 3.65 17.87
C GLU A 288 -6.95 2.74 16.74
#